data_AF-A0A965FVI5-F1
#
_entry.id   AF-A0A965FVI5-F1
#
_cell.length_a   1.000
_cell.length_b   1.000
_cell.length_c   1.000
_cell.angle_alpha   90.00
_cell.angle_beta   90.00
_cell.angle_gamma   90.00
#
_symmetry.space_group_name_H-M   'P 1'
#
loop_
_entity.id
_entity.type
_entity.pdbx_description
1 polymer ?
#
loop_
_entity_poly.entity_id
_entity_poly.type
_entity_poly.pdbx_seq_one_letter_code
_entity_poly.pdbx_strand_id
1 'polypeptide(L)' 'MSNLKDLMQAPGAGLEADGDFDKVNALFMEKGWGDGLPLVPPTAQRVEAMLAYCDRPYDDIIGLVAPRYGA' A
#
# COMPACT_ATOMS: atom_id res chain seq x y z
N MET A 1 -12.22 -13.07 -6.97
CA MET A 1 -10.90 -12.45 -7.12
C MET A 1 -10.98 -11.09 -6.48
N SER A 2 -10.09 -10.84 -5.54
CA SER A 2 -9.96 -9.58 -4.81
C SER A 2 -9.79 -8.43 -5.81
N ASN A 3 -10.53 -7.34 -5.62
CA ASN A 3 -10.57 -6.21 -6.55
C ASN A 3 -9.97 -4.96 -5.91
N LEU A 4 -8.88 -4.45 -6.51
CA LEU A 4 -8.15 -3.31 -5.97
C LEU A 4 -9.04 -2.07 -5.82
N LYS A 5 -10.02 -1.89 -6.71
CA LYS A 5 -10.97 -0.77 -6.62
C LYS A 5 -11.78 -0.81 -5.33
N ASP A 6 -12.14 -2.00 -4.86
CA ASP A 6 -12.91 -2.17 -3.63
C ASP A 6 -12.03 -1.88 -2.41
N LEU A 7 -10.75 -2.28 -2.44
CA LEU A 7 -9.77 -1.92 -1.41
C LEU A 7 -9.61 -0.39 -1.32
N MET A 8 -9.49 0.30 -2.45
CA MET A 8 -9.30 1.76 -2.46
C MET A 8 -10.47 2.55 -1.88
N GLN A 9 -11.67 1.96 -1.77
CA GLN A 9 -12.81 2.60 -1.10
C GLN A 9 -12.76 2.46 0.43
N ALA A 10 -11.92 1.56 0.96
CA ALA A 10 -11.83 1.36 2.39
C ALA A 10 -11.13 2.56 3.07
N PRO A 11 -11.62 3.01 4.25
CA PRO A 11 -10.99 4.09 4.99
C PRO A 11 -9.51 3.81 5.28
N GLY A 12 -8.63 4.73 4.89
CA GLY A 12 -7.19 4.61 5.10
C GLY A 12 -6.46 3.65 4.14
N ALA A 13 -7.14 3.12 3.12
CA ALA A 13 -6.50 2.26 2.11
C ALA A 13 -5.52 2.98 1.18
N GLY A 14 -5.56 4.31 1.15
CA GLY A 14 -4.66 5.13 0.36
C GLY A 14 -4.54 6.53 0.93
N LEU A 15 -3.64 7.29 0.32
CA LEU A 15 -3.47 8.72 0.56
C LEU A 15 -3.38 9.45 -0.78
N GLU A 16 -3.95 10.65 -0.83
CA GLU A 16 -3.74 11.59 -1.92
C GLU A 16 -2.44 12.36 -1.64
N ALA A 17 -1.51 12.32 -2.58
CA ALA A 17 -0.25 13.05 -2.51
C ALA A 17 0.11 13.62 -3.88
N ASP A 18 1.11 14.49 -3.87
CA ASP A 18 1.74 14.91 -5.12
C ASP A 18 2.31 13.66 -5.84
N GLY A 19 2.07 13.54 -7.14
CA GLY A 19 2.54 12.39 -7.94
C GLY A 19 4.06 12.40 -8.19
N ASP A 20 4.74 13.46 -7.76
CA ASP A 20 6.18 13.62 -7.86
C ASP A 20 6.96 12.75 -6.87
N PHE A 21 8.00 12.09 -7.36
CA PHE A 21 8.80 11.13 -6.60
C PHE A 21 9.47 11.76 -5.37
N ASP A 22 10.08 12.94 -5.53
CA ASP A 22 10.84 13.58 -4.46
C ASP A 22 9.90 14.11 -3.37
N LYS A 23 8.76 14.66 -3.77
CA LYS A 23 7.76 15.16 -2.81
C LYS A 23 7.11 14.05 -1.98
N VAL A 24 6.82 12.89 -2.58
CA VAL A 24 6.30 11.74 -1.81
C VAL A 24 7.33 11.25 -0.80
N ASN A 25 8.60 11.14 -1.22
CA ASN A 25 9.66 10.72 -0.31
C ASN A 25 9.86 11.73 0.84
N ALA A 26 9.81 13.03 0.56
CA ALA A 26 9.87 14.07 1.59
C ALA A 26 8.70 13.96 2.58
N LEU A 27 7.46 13.74 2.10
CA LEU A 27 6.28 13.55 2.95
C LEU A 27 6.45 12.35 3.89
N PHE A 28 6.86 11.21 3.36
CA PHE A 28 7.01 9.99 4.17
C PHE A 28 8.12 10.15 5.21
N MET A 29 9.23 10.80 4.84
CA MET A 29 10.32 11.10 5.76
C MET A 29 9.87 12.05 6.89
N GLU A 30 9.12 13.11 6.57
CA GLU A 30 8.60 14.06 7.56
C GLU A 30 7.64 13.38 8.56
N LYS A 31 6.81 12.44 8.09
CA LYS A 31 5.89 11.67 8.93
C LYS A 31 6.55 10.53 9.69
N GLY A 32 7.81 10.22 9.41
CA GLY A 32 8.49 9.03 9.94
C GLY A 32 7.83 7.73 9.47
N TRP A 33 7.26 7.73 8.26
CA TRP A 33 6.65 6.56 7.63
C TRP A 33 7.66 5.85 6.75
N GLY A 34 7.86 4.55 6.98
CA GLY A 34 8.86 3.74 6.27
C GLY A 34 10.08 3.43 7.13
N ASP A 35 11.14 2.95 6.49
CA ASP A 35 12.38 2.49 7.12
C ASP A 35 13.57 3.46 6.94
N GLY A 36 13.33 4.61 6.31
CA GLY A 36 14.33 5.63 5.99
C GLY A 36 15.02 5.44 4.64
N LEU A 37 14.67 4.40 3.87
CA LEU A 37 15.11 4.25 2.48
C LEU A 37 14.15 4.96 1.53
N PRO A 38 14.62 5.38 0.33
CA PRO A 38 13.73 5.90 -0.70
C PRO A 38 12.68 4.87 -1.10
N LEU A 39 11.42 5.31 -1.15
CA LEU A 39 10.30 4.49 -1.58
C LEU A 39 9.88 4.85 -3.01
N VAL A 40 9.49 3.85 -3.77
CA VAL A 40 8.80 4.05 -5.05
C VAL A 40 7.31 4.14 -4.76
N PRO A 41 6.62 5.27 -5.07
CA PRO A 41 5.23 5.45 -4.71
C PRO A 41 4.33 4.35 -5.29
N PRO A 42 3.58 3.61 -4.45
CA PRO A 42 2.74 2.50 -4.88
C PRO A 42 1.42 3.01 -5.47
N THR A 43 1.49 3.61 -6.67
CA THR A 43 0.28 4.07 -7.37
C THR A 43 -0.63 2.88 -7.70
N ALA A 44 -1.93 3.12 -7.81
CA ALA A 44 -2.91 2.07 -8.13
C ALA A 44 -2.49 1.24 -9.36
N GLN A 45 -2.05 1.90 -10.44
CA GLN A 45 -1.58 1.22 -11.65
C GLN A 45 -0.35 0.31 -11.41
N ARG A 46 0.61 0.74 -10.58
CA ARG A 46 1.78 -0.08 -10.23
C ARG A 46 1.39 -1.28 -9.39
N VAL A 47 0.46 -1.07 -8.44
CA VAL A 47 -0.07 -2.14 -7.59
C VAL A 47 -0.86 -3.15 -8.43
N GLU A 48 -1.72 -2.72 -9.35
CA GLU A 48 -2.42 -3.62 -10.28
C GLU A 48 -1.44 -4.44 -11.11
N ALA A 49 -0.40 -3.81 -11.67
CA ALA A 49 0.61 -4.51 -12.45
C ALA A 49 1.40 -5.54 -11.62
N MET A 50 1.69 -5.25 -10.36
CA MET A 50 2.32 -6.20 -9.44
C MET A 50 1.39 -7.39 -9.13
N LEU A 51 0.12 -7.10 -8.81
CA LEU A 51 -0.87 -8.11 -8.45
C LEU A 51 -1.26 -9.03 -9.61
N ALA A 52 -1.08 -8.59 -10.87
CA ALA A 52 -1.32 -9.42 -12.05
C ALA A 52 -0.46 -10.70 -12.08
N TYR A 53 0.63 -10.76 -11.31
CA TYR A 53 1.50 -11.92 -11.17
C TYR A 53 1.31 -12.66 -9.83
N CYS A 54 0.23 -12.39 -9.11
CA CYS A 54 -0.09 -13.07 -7.86
C CYS A 54 -1.07 -14.21 -8.11
N ASP A 55 -0.61 -15.45 -7.95
CA ASP A 55 -1.39 -16.67 -8.20
C ASP A 55 -2.47 -16.98 -7.15
N ARG A 56 -2.60 -16.11 -6.14
CA ARG A 56 -3.58 -16.24 -5.05
C ARG A 56 -4.30 -14.91 -4.79
N PRO A 57 -5.49 -14.92 -4.17
CA PRO A 57 -6.13 -13.71 -3.67
C PRO A 57 -5.18 -12.92 -2.75
N TYR A 58 -5.07 -11.61 -2.96
CA TYR A 58 -4.15 -10.78 -2.18
C TYR A 58 -4.66 -10.47 -0.77
N ASP A 59 -5.96 -10.63 -0.54
CA ASP A 59 -6.66 -10.39 0.72
C ASP A 59 -6.84 -11.67 1.56
N ASP A 60 -6.30 -12.80 1.09
CA ASP A 60 -6.28 -14.04 1.88
C ASP A 60 -5.40 -13.88 3.12
N ILE A 61 -5.98 -14.13 4.29
CA ILE A 61 -5.28 -14.08 5.57
C ILE A 61 -4.31 -15.28 5.66
N ILE A 62 -3.00 -14.98 5.72
CA ILE A 62 -1.95 -16.02 5.84
C ILE A 62 -1.41 -16.20 7.26
N GLY A 63 -1.82 -15.36 8.20
CA GLY A 63 -1.35 -15.42 9.58
C GLY A 63 -1.88 -14.25 10.40
N LEU A 64 -1.85 -14.42 11.72
CA LEU A 64 -2.25 -13.39 12.67
C LEU A 64 -1.00 -12.82 13.34
N VAL A 65 -0.88 -11.50 13.39
CA VAL A 65 0.26 -10.82 13.99
C VAL A 65 -0.16 -10.11 15.27
N ALA A 66 0.48 -10.46 16.38
CA ALA A 66 0.29 -9.78 17.67
C ALA A 66 0.76 -8.30 17.59
N PRO A 67 0.21 -7.39 18.41
CA PRO A 67 -0.75 -7.66 19.48
C PRO A 67 -2.22 -7.54 19.05
N ARG A 68 -2.51 -6.94 17.90
CA ARG A 68 -3.90 -6.62 17.50
C ARG A 68 -4.57 -7.73 16.70
N TYR A 69 -3.82 -8.70 16.17
CA TYR A 69 -4.37 -9.86 15.43
C TYR A 69 -5.33 -9.46 14.29
N GLY A 70 -5.11 -8.29 13.68
CA GLY A 70 -5.96 -7.77 12.59
C GLY A 70 -7.13 -6.87 13.03
N ALA A 71 -7.21 -6.49 14.31
CA ALA A 71 -8.25 -5.60 14.86
C ALA A 71 -7.88 -4.11 14.94
#